data_AF-A0A9E7R181-F1
#
_entry.id   AF-A0A9E7R181-F1
#
_cell.length_a   1.000
_cell.length_b   1.000
_cell.length_c   1.000
_cell.angle_alpha   90.00
_cell.angle_beta   90.00
_cell.angle_gamma   90.00
#
_symmetry.space_group_name_H-M   'P 1'
#
loop_
_entity.id
_entity.type
_entity.pdbx_description
1 polymer ?
#
loop_
_entity_poly.entity_id
_entity_poly.type
_entity_poly.pdbx_seq_one_letter_code
_entity_poly.pdbx_strand_id
1 'polypeptide(L)'
;MSEWRGVVRQGLAAYRARTGRDVIRLSEVYDAVLPASREAFPDNHNQRAKIRQILQQLRDRGEVDFLDDGKYTLDGLDEAKLSGESKAAVEEASQRSETADRVRQQSGGGASSEPARTQRIVDELVRDPSLVADLKALYDCTCQLCGARRKQGPDTRYAECHHVKPLGDPHRGPDTRPNLLVLCPDHHVDFDYGMVRVDPRSLAVDHAYDSSVHAELETRHEVGERFLTYHNDTIACEQFG
;
A
#
# COMPACT_ATOMS: atom_id res chain seq x y z
N MET A 1 6.94 18.08 13.98
CA MET A 1 6.42 16.95 13.17
C MET A 1 5.00 16.65 13.63
N SER A 2 4.10 16.11 12.78
CA SER A 2 2.76 15.71 13.29
C SER A 2 2.95 14.60 14.32
N GLU A 3 2.30 14.69 15.46
CA GLU A 3 2.38 13.69 16.53
C GLU A 3 2.03 12.28 16.02
N TRP A 4 1.01 12.19 15.15
CA TRP A 4 0.65 10.98 14.41
C TRP A 4 1.79 10.40 13.55
N ARG A 5 2.58 11.26 12.88
CA ARG A 5 3.75 10.80 12.12
C ARG A 5 4.82 10.22 13.03
N GLY A 6 5.02 10.81 14.21
CA GLY A 6 5.93 10.29 15.22
C GLY A 6 5.54 8.88 15.66
N VAL A 7 4.28 8.69 16.02
CA VAL A 7 3.74 7.39 16.47
C VAL A 7 3.86 6.32 15.38
N VAL A 8 3.47 6.63 14.14
CA VAL A 8 3.57 5.66 13.03
C VAL A 8 5.02 5.32 12.73
N ARG A 9 5.92 6.31 12.64
CA ARG A 9 7.36 6.05 12.41
C ARG A 9 7.98 5.20 13.51
N GLN A 10 7.66 5.50 14.77
CA GLN A 10 8.17 4.73 15.91
C GLN A 10 7.67 3.29 15.88
N GLY A 11 6.40 3.05 15.53
CA GLY A 11 5.86 1.70 15.36
C GLY A 11 6.55 0.92 14.23
N LEU A 12 6.79 1.55 13.08
CA LEU A 12 7.51 0.93 11.96
C LEU A 12 8.97 0.63 12.31
N ALA A 13 9.67 1.56 12.96
CA ALA A 13 11.04 1.36 13.44
C ALA A 13 11.11 0.21 14.48
N ALA A 14 10.15 0.16 15.41
CA ALA A 14 10.08 -0.92 16.40
C ALA A 14 9.80 -2.29 15.75
N TYR A 15 8.98 -2.35 14.71
CA TYR A 15 8.79 -3.58 13.92
C TYR A 15 10.09 -4.04 13.26
N ARG A 16 10.81 -3.10 12.61
CA ARG A 16 12.09 -3.39 11.95
C ARG A 16 13.12 -3.90 12.96
N ALA A 17 13.29 -3.21 14.08
CA ALA A 17 14.21 -3.60 15.15
C ALA A 17 13.88 -4.98 15.75
N ARG A 18 12.58 -5.31 15.90
CA ARG A 18 12.14 -6.60 16.46
C ARG A 18 12.27 -7.76 15.49
N THR A 19 12.07 -7.53 14.19
CA THR A 19 11.95 -8.62 13.21
C THR A 19 13.12 -8.71 12.25
N GLY A 20 13.95 -7.66 12.16
CA GLY A 20 15.02 -7.55 11.17
C GLY A 20 14.52 -7.45 9.72
N ARG A 21 13.22 -7.24 9.50
CA ARG A 21 12.62 -7.18 8.16
C ARG A 21 12.48 -5.74 7.68
N ASP A 22 12.94 -5.49 6.46
CA ASP A 22 12.79 -4.22 5.77
C ASP A 22 11.47 -4.12 4.97
N VAL A 23 10.66 -5.18 4.96
CA VAL A 23 9.34 -5.21 4.31
C VAL A 23 8.27 -5.53 5.35
N ILE A 24 7.20 -4.74 5.37
CA ILE A 24 6.06 -4.89 6.28
C ILE A 24 4.74 -4.91 5.51
N ARG A 25 3.80 -5.79 5.88
CA ARG A 25 2.42 -5.75 5.36
C ARG A 25 1.56 -4.75 6.13
N LEU A 26 0.57 -4.16 5.49
CA LEU A 26 -0.35 -3.22 6.15
C LEU A 26 -1.03 -3.79 7.40
N SER A 27 -1.38 -5.08 7.40
CA SER A 27 -1.90 -5.76 8.59
C SER A 27 -0.90 -5.71 9.75
N GLU A 28 0.38 -5.93 9.47
CA GLU A 28 1.46 -5.86 10.46
C GLU A 28 1.73 -4.42 10.89
N VAL A 29 1.52 -3.43 10.01
CA VAL A 29 1.56 -2.00 10.39
C VAL A 29 0.48 -1.72 11.44
N TYR A 30 -0.74 -2.24 11.27
CA TYR A 30 -1.79 -2.06 12.27
C TYR A 30 -1.42 -2.70 13.60
N ASP A 31 -0.88 -3.91 13.58
CA ASP A 31 -0.44 -4.58 14.80
C ASP A 31 0.68 -3.80 15.51
N ALA A 32 1.58 -3.18 14.74
CA ALA A 32 2.70 -2.40 15.28
C ALA A 32 2.29 -1.02 15.81
N VAL A 33 1.28 -0.37 15.20
CA VAL A 33 0.99 1.05 15.43
C VAL A 33 -0.28 1.27 16.26
N LEU A 34 -1.34 0.46 16.08
CA LEU A 34 -2.63 0.69 16.74
C LEU A 34 -2.56 0.76 18.27
N PRO A 35 -1.76 -0.04 18.99
CA PRO A 35 -1.68 0.07 20.44
C PRO A 35 -1.23 1.48 20.89
N ALA A 36 -0.13 1.97 20.33
CA ALA A 36 0.42 3.28 20.66
C ALA A 36 -0.47 4.44 20.18
N SER A 37 -1.08 4.29 19.00
CA SER A 37 -1.96 5.35 18.46
C SER A 37 -3.28 5.47 19.23
N ARG A 38 -3.82 4.37 19.75
CA ARG A 38 -5.01 4.39 20.62
C ARG A 38 -4.73 5.04 21.97
N GLU A 39 -3.54 4.82 22.52
CA GLU A 39 -3.11 5.45 23.76
C GLU A 39 -2.87 6.95 23.57
N ALA A 40 -2.17 7.34 22.49
CA ALA A 40 -1.86 8.73 22.21
C ALA A 40 -3.08 9.55 21.71
N PHE A 41 -4.03 8.92 21.01
CA PHE A 41 -5.16 9.59 20.38
C PHE A 41 -6.50 8.88 20.66
N PRO A 42 -6.95 8.77 21.92
CA PRO A 42 -8.11 7.96 22.29
C PRO A 42 -9.42 8.43 21.63
N ASP A 43 -9.55 9.73 21.36
CA ASP A 43 -10.77 10.32 20.78
C ASP A 43 -10.89 10.12 19.27
N ASN A 44 -9.86 9.59 18.60
CA ASN A 44 -9.92 9.32 17.16
C ASN A 44 -10.50 7.92 16.91
N HIS A 45 -11.73 7.86 16.43
CA HIS A 45 -12.42 6.61 16.08
C HIS A 45 -11.97 6.01 14.73
N ASN A 46 -11.24 6.77 13.93
CA ASN A 46 -10.77 6.43 12.58
C ASN A 46 -9.26 6.15 12.52
N GLN A 47 -8.73 5.46 13.54
CA GLN A 47 -7.30 5.17 13.70
C GLN A 47 -6.66 4.56 12.44
N ARG A 48 -7.31 3.57 11.82
CA ARG A 48 -6.77 2.86 10.64
C ARG A 48 -6.67 3.78 9.42
N ALA A 49 -7.71 4.56 9.16
CA ALA A 49 -7.72 5.57 8.10
C ALA A 49 -6.62 6.61 8.34
N LYS A 50 -6.47 7.07 9.59
CA LYS A 50 -5.42 8.02 9.95
C LYS A 50 -4.01 7.43 9.75
N ILE A 51 -3.79 6.17 10.14
CA ILE A 51 -2.51 5.46 9.90
C ILE A 51 -2.20 5.41 8.40
N ARG A 52 -3.17 5.07 7.54
CA ARG A 52 -2.94 5.05 6.09
C ARG A 52 -2.64 6.43 5.52
N GLN A 53 -3.37 7.45 5.96
CA GLN A 53 -3.06 8.83 5.59
C GLN A 53 -1.61 9.19 5.95
N ILE A 54 -1.13 8.74 7.12
CA ILE A 54 0.26 8.94 7.50
C ILE A 54 1.22 8.12 6.62
N LEU A 55 0.91 6.86 6.30
CA LEU A 55 1.74 6.05 5.40
C LEU A 55 1.88 6.71 4.01
N GLN A 56 0.81 7.31 3.48
CA GLN A 56 0.85 8.11 2.25
C GLN A 56 1.83 9.27 2.39
N GLN A 57 1.74 10.03 3.50
CA GLN A 57 2.66 11.14 3.76
C GLN A 57 4.11 10.70 3.93
N LEU A 58 4.37 9.53 4.51
CA LEU A 58 5.72 8.98 4.64
C LEU A 58 6.28 8.57 3.27
N ARG A 59 5.43 8.02 2.39
CA ARG A 59 5.82 7.71 1.01
C ARG A 59 6.16 8.95 0.21
N ASP A 60 5.31 9.98 0.27
CA ASP A 60 5.55 11.23 -0.46
C ASP A 60 6.85 11.92 0.00
N ARG A 61 7.41 11.51 1.14
CA ARG A 61 8.69 11.95 1.70
C ARG A 61 9.85 11.01 1.43
N GLY A 62 9.63 9.88 0.75
CA GLY A 62 10.63 8.86 0.45
C GLY A 62 11.09 8.08 1.69
N GLU A 63 10.27 8.01 2.74
CA GLU A 63 10.61 7.29 3.97
C GLU A 63 10.15 5.83 3.96
N VAL A 64 9.10 5.53 3.19
CA VAL A 64 8.63 4.18 2.92
C VAL A 64 8.25 4.11 1.45
N ASP A 65 8.49 2.99 0.79
CA ASP A 65 7.93 2.73 -0.54
C ASP A 65 6.90 1.62 -0.47
N PHE A 66 6.05 1.51 -1.49
CA PHE A 66 5.09 0.42 -1.58
C PHE A 66 5.47 -0.57 -2.66
N LEU A 67 5.43 -1.83 -2.26
CA LEU A 67 5.51 -3.00 -3.11
C LEU A 67 4.11 -3.57 -3.29
N ASP A 68 3.93 -4.58 -4.13
CA ASP A 68 2.63 -5.21 -4.35
C ASP A 68 1.89 -5.70 -3.08
N ASP A 69 0.56 -5.83 -3.18
CA ASP A 69 -0.25 -6.62 -2.22
C ASP A 69 -0.17 -6.09 -0.76
N GLY A 70 -0.26 -4.76 -0.61
CA GLY A 70 -0.30 -4.12 0.70
C GLY A 70 1.03 -4.11 1.46
N LYS A 71 2.16 -4.25 0.75
CA LYS A 71 3.50 -4.32 1.35
C LYS A 71 4.22 -2.97 1.23
N TYR A 72 5.01 -2.64 2.25
CA TYR A 72 5.80 -1.43 2.32
C TYR A 72 7.26 -1.76 2.58
N THR A 73 8.18 -1.11 1.88
CA THR A 73 9.61 -1.11 2.24
C THR A 73 9.87 -0.05 3.31
N LEU A 74 10.81 -0.35 4.19
CA LEU A 74 11.23 0.49 5.30
C LEU A 74 12.65 1.03 5.11
N ASP A 75 13.20 0.92 3.90
CA ASP A 75 14.58 1.28 3.57
C ASP A 75 14.87 2.77 3.80
N GLY A 76 13.87 3.63 3.57
CA GLY A 76 13.95 5.08 3.79
C GLY A 76 13.73 5.52 5.23
N LEU A 77 13.40 4.61 6.15
CA LEU A 77 13.29 4.90 7.58
C LEU A 77 14.70 4.97 8.19
N ASP A 78 15.35 6.11 8.01
CA ASP A 78 16.57 6.44 8.72
C ASP A 78 16.29 6.51 10.23
N GLU A 79 16.85 5.57 10.99
CA GLU A 79 16.86 5.62 12.46
C GLU A 79 17.52 6.92 12.97
N ALA A 80 18.38 7.54 12.16
CA ALA A 80 19.05 8.81 12.44
C ALA A 80 18.12 10.05 12.47
N LYS A 81 16.88 9.96 11.95
CA LYS A 81 15.92 11.09 11.95
C LYS A 81 15.01 11.14 13.19
N LEU A 82 15.18 10.22 14.15
CA LEU A 82 14.38 10.12 15.39
C LEU A 82 14.81 11.14 16.47
N SER A 83 16.01 11.70 16.38
CA SER A 83 16.42 12.88 17.17
C SER A 83 16.25 14.12 16.30
N GLY A 84 15.24 14.93 16.59
CA GLY A 84 14.98 16.14 15.81
C GLY A 84 16.18 17.07 15.80
N GLU A 85 16.77 17.27 14.63
CA GLU A 85 17.53 18.44 14.23
C GLU A 85 17.70 18.43 12.70
N SER A 86 17.25 19.51 12.05
CA SER A 86 17.40 19.73 10.61
C SER A 86 18.86 19.88 10.20
N LYS A 87 19.22 19.40 9.00
CA LYS A 87 20.19 19.96 8.04
C LYS A 87 20.28 18.99 6.84
N ALA A 88 19.94 19.35 5.59
CA ALA A 88 20.55 20.36 4.73
C ALA A 88 22.09 20.36 4.88
N ALA A 89 22.77 19.82 3.87
CA ALA A 89 24.22 19.66 3.71
C ALA A 89 24.81 18.31 4.17
N VAL A 90 24.80 17.32 3.28
CA VAL A 90 25.99 16.52 2.96
C VAL A 90 25.92 16.05 1.51
N GLU A 91 26.02 17.02 0.61
CA GLU A 91 26.58 16.82 -0.72
C GLU A 91 28.02 17.38 -0.60
N GLU A 92 29.02 16.65 -1.09
CA GLU A 92 30.49 16.81 -0.87
C GLU A 92 31.11 16.11 0.35
N ALA A 93 31.45 14.83 0.16
CA ALA A 93 32.74 14.19 0.48
C ALA A 93 32.48 12.67 0.45
N SER A 94 32.97 11.89 -0.51
CA SER A 94 34.40 11.66 -0.71
C SER A 94 34.60 10.82 -1.98
N GLN A 95 35.33 11.37 -2.95
CA GLN A 95 35.97 10.58 -4.00
C GLN A 95 37.45 10.38 -3.63
N ARG A 96 37.94 9.16 -3.90
CA ARG A 96 39.32 8.62 -3.82
C ARG A 96 39.61 7.95 -2.47
N SER A 97 40.00 6.67 -2.40
CA SER A 97 41.02 6.02 -3.24
C SER A 97 40.79 4.51 -3.38
N GLU A 98 41.03 4.03 -4.60
CA GLU A 98 41.19 2.63 -4.98
C GLU A 98 42.51 2.06 -4.43
N THR A 99 42.52 0.79 -3.99
CA THR A 99 43.59 -0.20 -4.24
C THR A 99 43.10 -1.60 -3.86
N ALA A 100 43.52 -2.58 -4.67
CA ALA A 100 42.94 -3.89 -4.88
C ALA A 100 43.38 -5.00 -3.88
N ASP A 101 42.45 -5.91 -3.59
CA ASP A 101 42.56 -7.37 -3.76
C ASP A 101 43.66 -8.17 -2.98
N ARG A 102 43.23 -9.03 -2.01
CA ARG A 102 43.48 -10.51 -1.99
C ARG A 102 43.21 -11.21 -0.63
N VAL A 103 42.30 -12.21 -0.70
CA VAL A 103 42.39 -13.62 -0.18
C VAL A 103 42.24 -13.93 1.33
N ARG A 104 41.02 -14.37 1.71
CA ARG A 104 40.61 -15.70 2.26
C ARG A 104 41.34 -16.33 3.47
N GLN A 105 40.66 -16.44 4.63
CA GLN A 105 40.25 -17.74 5.28
C GLN A 105 39.57 -17.62 6.67
N GLN A 106 38.43 -18.35 6.81
CA GLN A 106 37.90 -19.10 8.00
C GLN A 106 37.57 -18.31 9.28
N SER A 107 36.41 -18.41 9.95
CA SER A 107 35.53 -19.54 10.36
C SER A 107 34.20 -18.89 10.87
N GLY A 108 33.01 -19.48 11.02
CA GLY A 108 32.48 -20.83 10.92
C GLY A 108 31.03 -20.83 11.47
N GLY A 109 30.24 -21.85 11.11
CA GLY A 109 29.13 -22.39 11.91
C GLY A 109 27.91 -21.52 12.23
N GLY A 110 26.87 -21.61 11.40
CA GLY A 110 25.50 -21.24 11.77
C GLY A 110 24.52 -21.92 10.83
N ALA A 111 23.76 -22.89 11.33
CA ALA A 111 22.83 -23.71 10.57
C ALA A 111 21.81 -22.84 9.82
N SER A 112 21.84 -22.88 8.49
CA SER A 112 20.79 -22.34 7.65
C SER A 112 19.61 -23.30 7.71
N SER A 113 18.58 -22.95 8.48
CA SER A 113 17.27 -23.56 8.29
C SER A 113 16.71 -22.98 7.00
N GLU A 114 16.81 -23.74 5.89
CA GLU A 114 16.07 -23.43 4.68
C GLU A 114 14.59 -23.25 5.05
N PRO A 115 13.92 -22.17 4.61
CA PRO A 115 12.50 -22.00 4.91
C PRO A 115 11.74 -23.17 4.29
N ALA A 116 11.05 -23.94 5.13
CA ALA A 116 10.21 -25.04 4.68
C ALA A 116 9.18 -24.51 3.68
N ARG A 117 9.31 -24.96 2.44
CA ARG A 117 8.41 -24.56 1.35
C ARG A 117 7.14 -25.37 1.46
N THR A 118 6.13 -24.81 2.10
CA THR A 118 4.79 -25.42 2.15
C THR A 118 4.10 -25.24 0.81
N GLN A 119 3.87 -26.34 0.08
CA GLN A 119 2.92 -26.33 -1.04
C GLN A 119 1.51 -26.21 -0.47
N ARG A 120 0.86 -25.09 -0.74
CA ARG A 120 -0.56 -24.89 -0.43
C ARG A 120 -1.32 -25.13 -1.72
N ILE A 121 -2.18 -26.15 -1.72
CA ILE A 121 -3.19 -26.32 -2.77
C ILE A 121 -4.22 -25.22 -2.50
N VAL A 122 -4.22 -24.20 -3.35
CA VAL A 122 -5.25 -23.16 -3.35
C VAL A 122 -6.23 -23.58 -4.43
N ASP A 123 -7.52 -23.68 -4.10
CA ASP A 123 -8.58 -23.72 -5.12
C ASP A 123 -8.52 -22.39 -5.86
N GLU A 124 -7.76 -22.36 -6.95
CA GLU A 124 -7.52 -21.17 -7.74
C GLU A 124 -8.79 -20.89 -8.55
N LEU A 125 -9.53 -19.87 -8.12
CA LEU A 125 -10.54 -19.26 -8.98
C LEU A 125 -9.80 -18.81 -10.25
N VAL A 126 -10.06 -19.46 -11.38
CA VAL A 126 -9.36 -19.18 -12.65
C VAL A 126 -9.64 -17.74 -13.03
N ARG A 127 -8.66 -16.86 -12.80
CA ARG A 127 -8.69 -15.47 -13.23
C ARG A 127 -8.29 -15.41 -14.68
N ASP A 128 -8.96 -14.61 -15.50
CA ASP A 128 -8.52 -14.38 -16.87
C ASP A 128 -7.42 -13.31 -16.88
N PRO A 129 -6.14 -13.68 -17.08
CA PRO A 129 -5.05 -12.71 -17.06
C PRO A 129 -5.14 -11.71 -18.22
N SER A 130 -5.85 -12.05 -19.31
CA SER A 130 -6.03 -11.14 -20.45
C SER A 130 -6.88 -9.93 -20.08
N LEU A 131 -7.92 -10.13 -19.27
CA LEU A 131 -8.79 -9.07 -18.77
C LEU A 131 -8.01 -8.00 -17.98
N VAL A 132 -7.10 -8.45 -17.12
CA VAL A 132 -6.24 -7.58 -16.31
C VAL A 132 -5.26 -6.81 -17.19
N ALA A 133 -4.62 -7.50 -18.15
CA ALA A 133 -3.69 -6.87 -19.08
C ALA A 133 -4.37 -5.80 -19.95
N ASP A 134 -5.55 -6.12 -20.47
CA ASP A 134 -6.34 -5.22 -21.32
C ASP A 134 -6.78 -3.96 -20.56
N LEU A 135 -7.23 -4.11 -19.31
CA LEU A 135 -7.60 -2.97 -18.47
C LEU A 135 -6.38 -2.12 -18.12
N LYS A 136 -5.25 -2.71 -17.73
CA LYS A 136 -4.03 -1.94 -17.44
C LYS A 136 -3.56 -1.16 -18.67
N ALA A 137 -3.67 -1.74 -19.87
CA ALA A 137 -3.36 -1.06 -21.12
C ALA A 137 -4.36 0.08 -21.42
N LEU A 138 -5.67 -0.15 -21.25
CA LEU A 138 -6.72 0.85 -21.47
C LEU A 138 -6.55 2.12 -20.63
N TYR A 139 -6.12 1.95 -19.39
CA TYR A 139 -5.86 3.07 -18.46
C TYR A 139 -4.40 3.52 -18.46
N ASP A 140 -3.52 2.85 -19.22
CA ASP A 140 -2.09 3.16 -19.25
C ASP A 140 -1.47 3.19 -17.84
N CYS A 141 -1.90 2.22 -17.01
CA CYS A 141 -1.62 2.10 -15.58
C CYS A 141 -1.88 3.39 -14.77
N THR A 142 -2.89 4.16 -15.17
CA THR A 142 -3.36 5.35 -14.44
C THR A 142 -4.44 4.94 -13.44
N CYS A 143 -4.31 5.38 -12.19
CA CYS A 143 -5.32 5.17 -11.16
C CYS A 143 -6.63 5.90 -11.52
N GLN A 144 -7.76 5.20 -11.49
CA GLN A 144 -9.08 5.75 -11.75
C GLN A 144 -9.59 6.72 -10.67
N LEU A 145 -8.99 6.69 -9.47
CA LEU A 145 -9.37 7.58 -8.36
C LEU A 145 -8.56 8.88 -8.30
N CYS A 146 -7.23 8.81 -8.39
CA CYS A 146 -6.37 9.99 -8.21
C CYS A 146 -5.60 10.40 -9.47
N GLY A 147 -5.74 9.68 -10.58
CA GLY A 147 -5.01 9.97 -11.81
C GLY A 147 -3.52 9.70 -11.74
N ALA A 148 -3.01 9.17 -10.62
CA ALA A 148 -1.59 8.86 -10.48
C ALA A 148 -1.18 7.75 -11.46
N ARG A 149 -0.12 8.00 -12.21
CA ARG A 149 0.49 7.04 -13.14
C ARG A 149 1.87 6.64 -12.63
N ARG A 150 1.91 5.59 -11.79
CA ARG A 150 3.12 5.17 -11.07
C ARG A 150 4.11 4.48 -12.02
N LYS A 151 5.41 4.68 -11.78
CA LYS A 151 6.50 4.03 -12.52
C LYS A 151 7.02 2.83 -11.71
N GLN A 152 7.30 1.72 -12.40
CA GLN A 152 8.02 0.56 -11.83
C GLN A 152 9.49 0.55 -12.28
N GLY A 153 9.82 1.34 -13.30
CA GLY A 153 11.15 1.47 -13.88
C GLY A 153 11.16 2.63 -14.86
N PRO A 154 12.27 2.83 -15.61
CA PRO A 154 12.39 3.93 -16.57
C PRO A 154 11.23 3.97 -17.57
N ASP A 155 10.85 2.79 -18.09
CA ASP A 155 9.85 2.64 -19.16
C ASP A 155 8.64 1.78 -18.74
N THR A 156 8.58 1.32 -17.49
CA THR A 156 7.51 0.44 -16.99
C THR A 156 6.63 1.14 -15.98
N ARG A 157 5.34 0.77 -15.97
CA ARG A 157 4.31 1.39 -15.15
C ARG A 157 3.63 0.37 -14.27
N TYR A 158 3.12 0.85 -13.14
CA TYR A 158 2.49 0.01 -12.15
C TYR A 158 1.08 0.49 -11.81
N ALA A 159 0.15 -0.46 -11.85
CA ALA A 159 -1.20 -0.33 -11.32
C ALA A 159 -1.71 -1.72 -10.96
N GLU A 160 -2.70 -1.77 -10.07
CA GLU A 160 -3.36 -2.98 -9.61
C GLU A 160 -4.79 -3.02 -10.14
N CYS A 161 -5.30 -4.22 -10.42
CA CYS A 161 -6.70 -4.40 -10.79
C CYS A 161 -7.46 -4.89 -9.55
N HIS A 162 -8.39 -4.06 -9.07
CA HIS A 162 -9.19 -4.31 -7.89
C HIS A 162 -10.58 -4.82 -8.28
N HIS A 163 -11.02 -5.93 -7.68
CA HIS A 163 -12.41 -6.41 -7.82
C HIS A 163 -13.32 -5.65 -6.86
N VAL A 164 -14.20 -4.80 -7.39
CA VAL A 164 -15.17 -4.01 -6.60
C VAL A 164 -16.00 -4.90 -5.68
N LYS A 165 -16.50 -6.03 -6.20
CA LYS A 165 -17.02 -7.15 -5.42
C LYS A 165 -15.95 -8.23 -5.35
N PRO A 166 -15.34 -8.51 -4.19
CA PRO A 166 -14.23 -9.45 -4.08
C PRO A 166 -14.59 -10.86 -4.56
N LEU A 167 -13.63 -11.55 -5.21
CA LEU A 167 -13.82 -12.90 -5.75
C LEU A 167 -13.99 -13.97 -4.66
N GLY A 168 -13.26 -13.82 -3.55
CA GLY A 168 -13.20 -14.83 -2.48
C GLY A 168 -14.47 -14.88 -1.63
N ASP A 169 -14.55 -15.91 -0.79
CA ASP A 169 -15.54 -15.95 0.28
C ASP A 169 -15.34 -14.78 1.26
N PRO A 170 -16.43 -14.18 1.80
CA PRO A 170 -17.84 -14.54 1.61
C PRO A 170 -18.52 -13.89 0.39
N HIS A 171 -17.79 -13.05 -0.38
CA HIS A 171 -18.40 -12.13 -1.34
C HIS A 171 -18.74 -12.78 -2.69
N ARG A 172 -17.88 -13.67 -3.21
CA ARG A 172 -18.10 -14.42 -4.46
C ARG A 172 -18.47 -13.52 -5.64
N GLY A 173 -17.69 -12.46 -5.87
CA GLY A 173 -17.77 -11.62 -7.06
C GLY A 173 -17.33 -12.38 -8.31
N PRO A 174 -17.86 -12.03 -9.51
CA PRO A 174 -17.40 -12.62 -10.75
C PRO A 174 -16.13 -11.94 -11.27
N ASP A 175 -15.24 -12.70 -11.91
CA ASP A 175 -14.07 -12.16 -12.60
C ASP A 175 -14.48 -11.59 -13.97
N THR A 176 -14.94 -10.33 -13.98
CA THR A 176 -15.51 -9.69 -15.18
C THR A 176 -15.07 -8.24 -15.27
N ARG A 177 -14.95 -7.71 -16.49
CA ARG A 177 -14.56 -6.31 -16.73
C ARG A 177 -15.35 -5.29 -15.91
N PRO A 178 -16.68 -5.40 -15.79
CA PRO A 178 -17.46 -4.42 -15.01
C PRO A 178 -17.26 -4.52 -13.50
N ASN A 179 -16.66 -5.61 -13.01
CA ASN A 179 -16.31 -5.76 -11.60
C ASN A 179 -14.88 -5.30 -11.29
N LEU A 180 -14.16 -4.71 -12.24
CA LEU A 180 -12.74 -4.35 -12.08
C LEU A 180 -12.50 -2.85 -12.16
N LEU A 181 -11.58 -2.37 -11.32
CA LEU A 181 -11.00 -1.04 -11.35
C LEU A 181 -9.48 -1.10 -11.47
N VAL A 182 -8.88 -0.17 -12.20
CA VAL A 182 -7.43 0.05 -12.25
C VAL A 182 -7.07 1.12 -11.24
N LEU A 183 -6.36 0.72 -10.18
CA LEU A 183 -6.03 1.59 -9.06
C LEU A 183 -4.53 1.62 -8.79
N CYS A 184 -4.07 2.68 -8.14
CA CYS A 184 -2.76 2.66 -7.52
C CYS A 184 -2.81 1.76 -6.27
N PRO A 185 -1.66 1.26 -5.81
CA PRO A 185 -1.45 0.71 -4.47
C PRO A 185 -2.35 1.18 -3.32
N ASP A 186 -2.40 2.50 -3.12
CA ASP A 186 -3.00 3.12 -1.94
C ASP A 186 -4.50 3.00 -2.02
N HIS A 187 -5.04 3.38 -3.17
CA HIS A 187 -6.47 3.36 -3.42
C HIS A 187 -7.01 1.94 -3.61
N HIS A 188 -6.21 0.99 -4.08
CA HIS A 188 -6.57 -0.43 -4.07
C HIS A 188 -6.86 -0.89 -2.64
N VAL A 189 -5.91 -0.63 -1.75
CA VAL A 189 -6.03 -0.93 -0.34
C VAL A 189 -7.20 -0.18 0.31
N ASP A 190 -7.42 1.08 -0.02
CA ASP A 190 -8.54 1.84 0.53
C ASP A 190 -9.90 1.28 0.11
N PHE A 191 -10.02 0.76 -1.11
CA PHE A 191 -11.17 -0.03 -1.54
C PHE A 191 -11.30 -1.33 -0.74
N ASP A 192 -10.24 -2.14 -0.58
CA ASP A 192 -10.28 -3.39 0.21
C ASP A 192 -10.80 -3.18 1.63
N TYR A 193 -10.54 -2.01 2.20
CA TYR A 193 -10.94 -1.66 3.55
C TYR A 193 -12.19 -0.78 3.65
N GLY A 194 -12.85 -0.50 2.52
CA GLY A 194 -14.11 0.24 2.52
C GLY A 194 -13.99 1.72 2.90
N MET A 195 -12.86 2.37 2.59
CA MET A 195 -12.66 3.81 2.83
C MET A 195 -13.13 4.69 1.67
N VAL A 196 -13.50 4.06 0.55
CA VAL A 196 -14.00 4.75 -0.64
C VAL A 196 -15.40 4.25 -0.90
N ARG A 197 -16.32 5.19 -1.15
CA ARG A 197 -17.63 4.95 -1.73
C ARG A 197 -17.67 5.60 -3.11
N VAL A 198 -18.37 4.96 -4.04
CA VAL A 198 -18.61 5.53 -5.37
C VAL A 198 -20.10 5.42 -5.65
N ASP A 199 -20.76 6.54 -5.93
CA ASP A 199 -22.17 6.52 -6.32
C ASP A 199 -22.34 5.68 -7.59
N PRO A 200 -23.22 4.66 -7.59
CA PRO A 200 -23.35 3.76 -8.74
C PRO A 200 -23.78 4.44 -10.04
N ARG A 201 -24.45 5.60 -9.98
CA ARG A 201 -25.04 6.28 -11.14
C ARG A 201 -24.23 7.49 -11.60
N SER A 202 -23.86 8.36 -10.66
CA SER A 202 -23.09 9.57 -10.96
C SER A 202 -21.60 9.32 -10.97
N LEU A 203 -21.14 8.17 -10.45
CA LEU A 203 -19.73 7.88 -10.21
C LEU A 203 -19.04 8.85 -9.23
N ALA A 204 -19.82 9.64 -8.49
CA ALA A 204 -19.29 10.55 -7.48
C ALA A 204 -18.52 9.77 -6.41
N VAL A 205 -17.30 10.20 -6.12
CA VAL A 205 -16.40 9.55 -5.16
C VAL A 205 -16.50 10.26 -3.82
N ASP A 206 -16.75 9.47 -2.78
CA ASP A 206 -16.60 9.88 -1.39
C ASP A 206 -15.45 9.08 -0.76
N HIS A 207 -14.38 9.78 -0.41
CA HIS A 207 -13.19 9.20 0.19
C HIS A 207 -13.04 9.67 1.62
N ALA A 208 -12.91 8.71 2.55
CA ALA A 208 -12.89 8.93 3.99
C ALA A 208 -11.92 9.99 4.55
N TYR A 209 -10.85 10.32 3.82
CA TYR A 209 -9.76 11.14 4.34
C TYR A 209 -8.86 11.77 3.26
N ASP A 210 -8.95 11.32 2.01
CA ASP A 210 -8.15 11.84 0.90
C ASP A 210 -9.03 12.69 -0.01
N SER A 211 -9.03 14.00 0.23
CA SER A 211 -9.74 14.97 -0.61
C SER A 211 -9.01 15.32 -1.90
N SER A 212 -7.86 14.70 -2.18
CA SER A 212 -7.07 14.94 -3.41
C SER A 212 -7.46 14.04 -4.57
N VAL A 213 -8.32 13.05 -4.32
CA VAL A 213 -8.91 12.21 -5.37
C VAL A 213 -9.84 13.03 -6.26
N HIS A 214 -10.08 12.52 -7.47
CA HIS A 214 -11.09 13.08 -8.37
C HIS A 214 -12.47 12.99 -7.73
N ALA A 215 -13.29 14.00 -7.97
CA ALA A 215 -14.67 14.05 -7.47
C ALA A 215 -15.56 12.97 -8.09
N GLU A 216 -15.18 12.46 -9.27
CA GLU A 216 -15.86 11.38 -9.97
C GLU A 216 -14.82 10.32 -10.36
N LEU A 217 -15.24 9.05 -10.38
CA LEU A 217 -14.41 7.94 -10.78
C LEU A 217 -14.17 7.99 -12.29
N GLU A 218 -12.91 8.11 -12.70
CA GLU A 218 -12.54 8.17 -14.10
C GLU A 218 -12.70 6.80 -14.77
N THR A 219 -13.61 6.67 -15.73
CA THR A 219 -13.91 5.40 -16.39
C THR A 219 -13.77 5.46 -17.92
N ARG A 220 -13.18 4.41 -18.49
CA ARG A 220 -13.04 4.12 -19.94
C ARG A 220 -13.64 2.75 -20.30
N HIS A 221 -14.27 2.09 -19.32
CA HIS A 221 -15.06 0.88 -19.48
C HIS A 221 -16.29 0.96 -18.59
N GLU A 222 -17.31 0.17 -18.90
CA GLU A 222 -18.50 0.04 -18.05
C GLU A 222 -18.10 -0.60 -16.71
N VAL A 223 -18.29 0.15 -15.62
CA VAL A 223 -18.23 -0.37 -14.25
C VAL A 223 -19.66 -0.69 -13.82
N GLY A 224 -19.90 -1.92 -13.38
CA GLY A 224 -21.25 -2.39 -13.11
C GLY A 224 -21.83 -1.77 -11.85
N GLU A 225 -22.94 -1.04 -11.97
CA GLU A 225 -23.61 -0.36 -10.86
C GLU A 225 -23.86 -1.30 -9.67
N ARG A 226 -24.28 -2.55 -9.94
CA ARG A 226 -24.55 -3.58 -8.92
C ARG A 226 -23.33 -3.89 -8.04
N PHE A 227 -22.12 -3.76 -8.58
CA PHE A 227 -20.90 -4.02 -7.82
C PHE A 227 -20.56 -2.83 -6.93
N LEU A 228 -20.71 -1.61 -7.44
CA LEU A 228 -20.57 -0.38 -6.65
C LEU A 228 -21.60 -0.33 -5.51
N THR A 229 -22.87 -0.67 -5.79
CA THR A 229 -23.91 -0.80 -4.75
C THR A 229 -23.51 -1.82 -3.69
N TYR A 230 -23.10 -3.03 -4.11
CA TYR A 230 -22.67 -4.07 -3.17
C TYR A 230 -21.50 -3.62 -2.29
N HIS A 231 -20.48 -3.01 -2.90
CA HIS A 231 -19.33 -2.47 -2.19
C HIS A 231 -19.77 -1.42 -1.16
N ASN A 232 -20.58 -0.46 -1.57
CA ASN A 232 -21.08 0.60 -0.70
C ASN A 232 -21.91 0.07 0.48
N ASP A 233 -22.70 -0.98 0.26
CA ASP A 233 -23.62 -1.53 1.28
C ASP A 233 -22.94 -2.55 2.20
N THR A 234 -21.91 -3.26 1.71
CA THR A 234 -21.36 -4.44 2.39
C THR A 234 -19.90 -4.28 2.83
N ILE A 235 -19.12 -3.46 2.13
CA ILE A 235 -17.66 -3.33 2.34
C ILE A 235 -17.33 -1.95 2.88
N ALA A 236 -17.86 -0.90 2.27
CA ALA A 236 -17.64 0.47 2.70
C ALA A 236 -18.22 0.71 4.09
N CYS A 237 -17.42 1.30 4.98
CA CYS A 237 -17.90 1.62 6.31
C CYS A 237 -19.06 2.64 6.24
N GLU A 238 -20.16 2.34 6.94
CA GLU A 238 -21.24 3.29 7.24
C GLU A 238 -20.75 4.33 8.26
N GLN A 239 -19.83 5.23 7.92
CA GLN A 239 -19.40 6.28 8.87
C GLN A 239 -19.29 7.68 8.26
N PHE A 240 -20.03 7.96 7.18
CA PHE A 240 -20.15 9.31 6.61
C PHE A 240 -21.59 9.82 6.52
N GLY A 241 -22.46 9.32 7.40
CA GLY A 241 -23.78 9.90 7.69
C GLY A 241 -23.77 10.69 8.99
#